data_AF-A0A7X1D7C1-F1
#
_entry.id   AF-A0A7X1D7C1-F1
#
_cell.length_a   1.000
_cell.length_b   1.000
_cell.length_c   1.000
_cell.angle_alpha   90.00
_cell.angle_beta   90.00
_cell.angle_gamma   90.00
#
_symmetry.space_group_name_H-M   'P 1'
#
loop_
_entity.id
_entity.type
_entity.pdbx_description
1 polymer ?
#
loop_
_entity_poly.entity_id
_entity_poly.type
_entity_poly.pdbx_seq_one_letter_code
_entity_poly.pdbx_strand_id
1 'polypeptide(L)'
;MKLKYVTIHDYYGGQRDIMKNFQRQASCIDTLFVKCLPDVETKAIESLIINCCPPKKVKTSELVDTSYEVYYGYDTRSFLELSDQDKKKALSEIVYEGVEIAARENDWCITPFEKAKRAVIDLDYKNAYLYKKPKSSPNRKYKAVYLIQHELYSAEIFLVILDNAENELQRIHLFSEEPEEGLFLQLIGDITWRGNSEIFVKSQYQESLSKIATLQV
;
A
#
# COMPACT_ATOMS: atom_id res chain seq x y z
N MET A 1 20.04 -8.41 2.03
CA MET A 1 18.94 -8.25 1.04
C MET A 1 17.67 -7.92 1.83
N LYS A 2 16.84 -6.99 1.36
CA LYS A 2 15.69 -6.44 2.11
C LYS A 2 14.39 -7.08 1.66
N LEU A 3 13.45 -7.30 2.59
CA LEU A 3 12.08 -7.66 2.27
C LEU A 3 11.41 -6.47 1.58
N LYS A 4 11.03 -6.64 0.31
CA LYS A 4 10.43 -5.58 -0.52
C LYS A 4 8.91 -5.64 -0.51
N TYR A 5 8.35 -6.83 -0.35
CA TYR A 5 6.91 -7.05 -0.43
C TYR A 5 6.46 -8.04 0.65
N VAL A 6 5.31 -7.74 1.23
CA VAL A 6 4.47 -8.68 1.96
C VAL A 6 3.12 -8.62 1.27
N THR A 7 2.55 -9.77 0.91
CA THR A 7 1.24 -9.81 0.24
C THR A 7 0.37 -10.90 0.83
N ILE A 8 -0.94 -10.65 0.91
CA ILE A 8 -1.92 -11.62 1.41
C ILE A 8 -2.78 -12.13 0.25
N HIS A 9 -2.95 -13.46 0.18
CA HIS A 9 -3.72 -14.11 -0.88
C HIS A 9 -4.78 -15.04 -0.30
N ASP A 10 -5.90 -15.19 -1.00
CA ASP A 10 -6.81 -16.32 -0.76
C ASP A 10 -6.37 -17.50 -1.64
N TYR A 11 -5.78 -18.53 -1.01
CA TYR A 11 -5.15 -19.64 -1.73
C TYR A 11 -6.14 -20.73 -2.16
N TYR A 12 -7.20 -20.96 -1.38
CA TYR A 12 -8.20 -21.99 -1.70
C TYR A 12 -9.48 -21.44 -2.33
N GLY A 13 -9.55 -20.12 -2.52
CA GLY A 13 -10.30 -19.48 -3.58
C GLY A 13 -11.67 -20.10 -3.81
N GLY A 14 -12.56 -19.98 -2.82
CA GLY A 14 -13.96 -19.94 -3.18
C GLY A 14 -14.14 -18.89 -4.29
N GLN A 15 -15.02 -19.14 -5.27
CA GLN A 15 -15.42 -18.26 -6.39
C GLN A 15 -14.48 -17.06 -6.66
N ARG A 16 -13.85 -17.02 -7.85
CA ARG A 16 -12.87 -16.02 -8.31
C ARG A 16 -13.08 -14.57 -7.83
N ASP A 17 -14.32 -14.12 -7.73
CA ASP A 17 -14.67 -12.77 -7.31
C ASP A 17 -14.39 -12.53 -5.81
N ILE A 18 -14.60 -13.51 -4.94
CA ILE A 18 -14.27 -13.44 -3.50
C ILE A 18 -12.76 -13.29 -3.32
N MET A 19 -11.98 -14.12 -4.02
CA MET A 19 -10.51 -14.06 -4.01
C MET A 19 -10.00 -12.67 -4.41
N LYS A 20 -10.49 -12.15 -5.53
CA LYS A 20 -10.12 -10.80 -6.01
C LYS A 20 -10.50 -9.71 -5.02
N ASN A 21 -11.71 -9.80 -4.45
CA ASN A 21 -12.22 -8.80 -3.52
C ASN A 21 -11.39 -8.78 -2.21
N PHE A 22 -11.07 -9.96 -1.67
CA PHE A 22 -10.20 -10.08 -0.50
C PHE A 22 -8.79 -9.50 -0.75
N GLN A 23 -8.14 -9.89 -1.85
CA GLN A 23 -6.79 -9.41 -2.20
C GLN A 23 -6.75 -7.89 -2.40
N ARG A 24 -7.76 -7.32 -3.05
CA ARG A 24 -7.89 -5.86 -3.24
C ARG A 24 -8.02 -5.11 -1.92
N GLN A 25 -8.80 -5.64 -0.98
CA GLN A 25 -8.91 -5.06 0.35
C GLN A 25 -7.62 -5.24 1.17
N ALA A 26 -6.95 -6.38 1.03
CA ALA A 26 -5.72 -6.69 1.77
C ALA A 26 -4.55 -5.75 1.41
N SER A 27 -4.48 -5.33 0.14
CA SER A 27 -3.36 -4.54 -0.40
C SER A 27 -3.12 -3.22 0.35
N CYS A 28 -4.16 -2.63 0.96
CA CYS A 28 -3.99 -1.38 1.70
C CYS A 28 -3.23 -1.56 3.01
N ILE A 29 -3.26 -2.75 3.63
CA ILE A 29 -2.60 -3.04 4.90
C ILE A 29 -1.24 -3.70 4.70
N ASP A 30 -1.09 -4.60 3.74
CA ASP A 30 0.20 -5.25 3.49
C ASP A 30 1.25 -4.25 2.97
N THR A 31 0.86 -3.31 2.09
CA THR A 31 1.71 -2.21 1.63
C THR A 31 2.01 -1.20 2.74
N LEU A 32 1.05 -0.93 3.64
CA LEU A 32 1.27 -0.09 4.81
C LEU A 32 2.31 -0.72 5.74
N PHE A 33 2.20 -2.02 6.01
CA PHE A 33 3.14 -2.75 6.84
C PHE A 33 4.56 -2.69 6.26
N VAL A 34 4.71 -2.93 4.95
CA VAL A 34 6.00 -2.82 4.25
C VAL A 34 6.60 -1.42 4.35
N LYS A 35 5.78 -0.35 4.24
CA LYS A 35 6.26 1.04 4.39
C LYS A 35 6.70 1.35 5.81
N CYS A 36 6.07 0.72 6.81
CA CYS A 36 6.46 0.83 8.21
C CYS A 36 7.67 -0.05 8.58
N LEU A 37 8.07 -0.98 7.70
CA LEU A 37 9.14 -1.92 7.97
C LEU A 37 10.51 -1.23 7.82
N PRO A 38 11.33 -1.21 8.89
CA PRO A 38 12.73 -0.81 8.77
C PRO A 38 13.51 -1.76 7.88
N ASP A 39 14.74 -1.41 7.53
CA ASP A 39 15.62 -2.33 6.81
C ASP A 39 15.83 -3.63 7.62
N VAL A 40 15.49 -4.77 7.01
CA VAL A 40 15.69 -6.11 7.58
C VAL A 40 16.57 -6.93 6.65
N GLU A 41 17.42 -7.79 7.24
CA GLU A 41 18.18 -8.80 6.50
C GLU A 41 17.40 -10.11 6.42
N THR A 42 17.02 -10.51 5.20
CA THR A 42 16.14 -11.67 4.95
C THR A 42 16.79 -12.79 4.14
N LYS A 43 18.12 -12.95 4.22
CA LYS A 43 18.87 -14.08 3.61
C LYS A 43 18.48 -14.40 2.14
N ALA A 44 18.33 -13.36 1.32
CA ALA A 44 17.93 -13.40 -0.10
C ALA A 44 16.43 -13.59 -0.43
N ILE A 45 15.56 -13.65 0.58
CA ILE A 45 14.11 -13.59 0.39
C ILE A 45 13.69 -12.14 0.15
N GLU A 46 13.09 -11.86 -1.00
CA GLU A 46 12.63 -10.53 -1.39
C GLU A 46 11.16 -10.29 -1.08
N SER A 47 10.35 -11.35 -1.04
CA SER A 47 8.93 -11.23 -0.79
C SER A 47 8.42 -12.31 0.17
N LEU A 48 7.38 -11.95 0.92
CA LEU A 48 6.61 -12.86 1.74
C LEU A 48 5.19 -12.92 1.18
N ILE A 49 4.71 -14.12 0.88
CA ILE A 49 3.36 -14.38 0.38
C ILE A 49 2.61 -15.14 1.47
N ILE A 50 1.57 -14.53 2.04
CA ILE A 50 0.74 -15.12 3.08
C ILE A 50 -0.53 -15.67 2.42
N ASN A 51 -0.49 -16.97 2.17
CA ASN A 51 -1.55 -17.74 1.54
C ASN A 51 -2.61 -18.13 2.60
N CYS A 52 -3.65 -17.32 2.73
CA CYS A 52 -4.80 -17.63 3.57
C CYS A 52 -5.53 -18.85 3.02
N CYS A 53 -5.72 -19.85 3.88
CA CYS A 53 -6.35 -21.12 3.57
C CYS A 53 -7.26 -21.56 4.70
N PRO A 54 -8.34 -22.32 4.43
CA PRO A 54 -9.15 -22.90 5.51
C PRO A 54 -8.24 -23.68 6.48
N PRO A 55 -8.41 -23.54 7.82
CA PRO A 55 -7.49 -24.14 8.80
C PRO A 55 -7.23 -25.65 8.62
N LYS A 56 -8.18 -26.38 8.05
CA LYS A 56 -8.07 -27.83 7.76
C LYS A 56 -7.21 -28.16 6.52
N LYS A 57 -6.73 -27.15 5.78
CA LYS A 57 -5.99 -27.29 4.51
C LYS A 57 -4.64 -26.55 4.52
N VAL A 58 -4.16 -26.15 5.70
CA VAL A 58 -2.85 -25.50 5.85
C VAL A 58 -1.75 -26.43 5.32
N LYS A 59 -0.85 -25.88 4.51
CA LYS A 59 0.33 -26.57 3.97
C LYS A 59 1.57 -26.14 4.73
N THR A 60 2.68 -26.83 4.48
CA THR A 60 4.00 -26.41 4.94
C THR A 60 4.44 -25.17 4.16
N SER A 61 5.02 -24.19 4.83
CA SER A 61 5.65 -23.03 4.19
C SER A 61 6.81 -23.47 3.29
N GLU A 62 7.07 -22.73 2.23
CA GLU A 62 8.10 -23.07 1.25
C GLU A 62 8.75 -21.84 0.61
N LEU A 63 9.97 -22.00 0.11
CA LEU A 63 10.65 -20.98 -0.69
C LEU A 63 10.42 -21.27 -2.17
N VAL A 64 9.78 -20.33 -2.87
CA VAL A 64 9.55 -20.36 -4.31
C VAL A 64 10.31 -19.21 -4.95
N ASP A 65 11.42 -19.52 -5.63
CA ASP A 65 12.36 -18.52 -6.16
C ASP A 65 12.85 -17.57 -5.05
N THR A 66 12.51 -16.28 -5.11
CA THR A 66 12.86 -15.26 -4.11
C THR A 66 11.71 -14.94 -3.15
N SER A 67 10.62 -15.71 -3.21
CA SER A 67 9.40 -15.51 -2.44
C SER A 67 9.23 -16.62 -1.42
N TYR A 68 9.10 -16.26 -0.14
CA TYR A 68 8.74 -17.24 0.90
C TYR A 68 7.23 -17.27 1.04
N GLU A 69 6.62 -18.44 0.84
CA GLU A 69 5.19 -18.66 0.93
C GLU A 69 4.82 -19.25 2.29
N VAL A 70 4.02 -18.52 3.07
CA VAL A 70 3.46 -18.98 4.34
C VAL A 70 1.99 -19.32 4.14
N TYR A 71 1.61 -20.53 4.50
CA TYR A 71 0.20 -20.95 4.47
C TYR A 71 -0.44 -20.71 5.83
N TYR A 72 -1.40 -19.80 5.87
CA TYR A 72 -2.01 -19.31 7.11
C TYR A 72 -3.48 -19.72 7.21
N GLY A 73 -3.87 -20.29 8.35
CA GLY A 73 -5.23 -20.78 8.59
C GLY A 73 -6.22 -19.64 8.82
N TYR A 74 -6.95 -19.21 7.78
CA TYR A 74 -7.90 -18.10 7.86
C TYR A 74 -9.10 -18.30 6.92
N ASP A 75 -10.31 -17.96 7.39
CA ASP A 75 -11.52 -17.99 6.58
C ASP A 75 -11.80 -16.63 5.93
N THR A 76 -11.39 -16.49 4.67
CA THR A 76 -11.58 -15.28 3.86
C THR A 76 -13.04 -14.92 3.62
N ARG A 77 -13.99 -15.85 3.82
CA ARG A 77 -15.42 -15.55 3.71
C ARG A 77 -15.91 -14.77 4.90
N SER A 78 -15.54 -15.21 6.11
CA SER A 78 -15.89 -14.51 7.35
C SER A 78 -15.33 -13.08 7.39
N PHE A 79 -14.20 -12.82 6.74
CA PHE A 79 -13.64 -11.48 6.59
C PHE A 79 -14.59 -10.49 5.91
N LEU A 80 -15.37 -10.94 4.92
CA LEU A 80 -16.27 -10.05 4.18
C LEU A 80 -17.43 -9.53 5.05
N GLU A 81 -17.71 -10.20 6.16
CA GLU A 81 -18.78 -9.86 7.11
C GLU A 81 -18.31 -8.88 8.20
N LEU A 82 -17.00 -8.62 8.29
CA LEU A 82 -16.43 -7.70 9.28
C LEU A 82 -16.71 -6.24 8.95
N SER A 83 -16.72 -5.39 9.98
CA SER A 83 -16.69 -3.94 9.82
C SER A 83 -15.37 -3.50 9.17
N ASP A 84 -15.34 -2.35 8.50
CA ASP A 84 -14.12 -1.85 7.84
C ASP A 84 -12.93 -1.73 8.80
N GLN A 85 -13.16 -1.25 10.04
CA GLN A 85 -12.10 -1.16 11.04
C GLN A 85 -11.61 -2.55 11.47
N ASP A 86 -12.52 -3.52 11.62
CA ASP A 86 -12.15 -4.88 12.03
C ASP A 86 -11.48 -5.65 10.88
N LYS A 87 -11.82 -5.35 9.62
CA LYS A 87 -11.08 -5.83 8.44
C LYS A 87 -9.63 -5.38 8.49
N LYS A 88 -9.38 -4.09 8.72
CA LYS A 88 -8.01 -3.54 8.80
C LYS A 88 -7.20 -4.18 9.93
N LYS A 89 -7.81 -4.36 11.10
CA LYS A 89 -7.19 -5.09 12.22
C LYS A 89 -6.88 -6.54 11.86
N ALA A 90 -7.85 -7.26 11.28
CA ALA A 90 -7.68 -8.66 10.89
C ALA A 90 -6.55 -8.82 9.86
N LEU A 91 -6.51 -7.98 8.82
CA LEU A 91 -5.43 -7.96 7.83
C LEU A 91 -4.08 -7.68 8.48
N SER A 92 -4.01 -6.71 9.41
CA SER A 92 -2.76 -6.39 10.12
C SER A 92 -2.27 -7.56 10.98
N GLU A 93 -3.19 -8.33 11.57
CA GLU A 93 -2.83 -9.52 12.34
C GLU A 93 -2.36 -10.66 11.43
N ILE A 94 -3.07 -10.92 10.33
CA ILE A 94 -2.66 -11.90 9.31
C ILE A 94 -1.24 -11.61 8.81
N VAL A 95 -0.94 -10.33 8.48
CA VAL A 95 0.40 -9.92 8.06
C VAL A 95 1.42 -10.26 9.13
N TYR A 96 1.16 -9.86 10.37
CA TYR A 96 2.12 -10.02 11.46
C TYR A 96 2.34 -11.50 11.82
N GLU A 97 1.29 -12.30 11.95
CA GLU A 97 1.39 -13.72 12.25
C GLU A 97 2.09 -14.49 11.11
N GLY A 98 1.80 -14.14 9.84
CA GLY A 98 2.51 -14.70 8.69
C GLY A 98 4.00 -14.38 8.71
N VAL A 99 4.36 -13.15 9.08
CA VAL A 99 5.75 -12.74 9.28
C VAL A 99 6.41 -13.47 10.45
N GLU A 100 5.72 -13.68 11.56
CA GLU A 100 6.25 -14.44 12.70
C GLU A 100 6.58 -15.89 12.33
N ILE A 101 5.72 -16.53 11.52
CA ILE A 101 5.96 -17.86 10.98
C ILE A 101 7.24 -17.85 10.12
N ALA A 102 7.33 -16.94 9.15
CA ALA A 102 8.49 -16.84 8.27
C ALA A 102 9.78 -16.52 9.05
N ALA A 103 9.72 -15.63 10.03
CA ALA A 103 10.86 -15.25 10.85
C ALA A 103 11.37 -16.43 11.68
N ARG A 104 10.47 -17.20 12.28
CA ARG A 104 10.84 -18.42 13.02
C ARG A 104 11.46 -19.47 12.11
N GLU A 105 10.91 -19.68 10.92
CA GLU A 105 11.35 -20.73 10.00
C GLU A 105 12.65 -20.38 9.26
N ASN A 106 13.01 -19.09 9.17
CA ASN A 106 14.21 -18.60 8.49
C ASN A 106 15.24 -17.96 9.42
N ASP A 107 15.05 -18.04 10.74
CA ASP A 107 15.85 -17.39 11.78
C ASP A 107 16.03 -15.88 11.55
N TRP A 108 14.95 -15.17 11.21
CA TRP A 108 14.98 -13.71 11.12
C TRP A 108 14.80 -13.07 12.49
N CYS A 109 15.44 -11.92 12.69
CA CYS A 109 15.16 -11.09 13.86
C CYS A 109 13.71 -10.56 13.76
N ILE A 110 12.88 -10.85 14.77
CA ILE A 110 11.46 -10.46 14.75
C ILE A 110 11.25 -8.97 15.10
N THR A 111 12.20 -8.36 15.84
CA THR A 111 12.07 -7.00 16.38
C THR A 111 11.74 -5.91 15.34
N PRO A 112 12.31 -5.89 14.12
CA PRO A 112 11.91 -4.93 13.09
C PRO A 112 10.44 -5.07 12.67
N PHE A 113 9.91 -6.28 12.64
CA PHE A 113 8.54 -6.57 12.27
C PHE A 113 7.55 -6.19 13.39
N GLU A 114 7.92 -6.40 14.66
CA GLU A 114 7.16 -5.87 15.80
C GLU A 114 7.04 -4.35 15.76
N LYS A 115 8.14 -3.66 15.40
CA LYS A 115 8.13 -2.20 15.22
C LYS A 115 7.21 -1.79 14.08
N ALA A 116 7.24 -2.52 12.95
CA ALA A 116 6.34 -2.27 11.83
C ALA A 116 4.86 -2.44 12.25
N LYS A 117 4.51 -3.52 12.98
CA LYS A 117 3.15 -3.74 13.52
C LYS A 117 2.70 -2.56 14.38
N ARG A 118 3.55 -2.10 15.31
CA ARG A 118 3.22 -0.94 16.18
C ARG A 118 3.01 0.32 15.36
N ALA A 119 3.87 0.59 14.38
CA ALA A 119 3.72 1.74 13.51
C ALA A 119 2.42 1.70 12.68
N VAL A 120 1.99 0.53 12.20
CA VAL A 120 0.68 0.35 11.54
C VAL A 120 -0.47 0.74 12.48
N ILE A 121 -0.41 0.32 13.74
CA ILE A 121 -1.41 0.64 14.77
C ILE A 121 -1.38 2.14 15.10
N ASP A 122 -0.19 2.73 15.28
CA ASP A 122 -0.01 4.15 15.59
C ASP A 122 -0.54 5.06 14.45
N LEU A 123 -0.51 4.56 13.21
CA LEU A 123 -1.11 5.21 12.04
C LEU A 123 -2.62 4.99 11.92
N ASP A 124 -3.26 4.30 12.87
CA ASP A 124 -4.68 3.94 12.84
C ASP A 124 -5.06 3.26 11.52
N TYR A 125 -4.15 2.40 11.01
CA TYR A 125 -4.33 1.65 9.77
C TYR A 125 -4.61 2.53 8.53
N LYS A 126 -4.13 3.79 8.53
CA LYS A 126 -4.27 4.73 7.41
C LYS A 126 -3.04 4.67 6.52
N ASN A 127 -3.20 4.16 5.31
CA ASN A 127 -2.14 4.12 4.31
C ASN A 127 -2.19 5.37 3.44
N ALA A 128 -1.66 6.47 3.99
CA ALA A 128 -1.54 7.74 3.29
C ALA A 128 -0.06 8.12 3.15
N TYR A 129 0.37 8.45 1.94
CA TYR A 129 1.78 8.73 1.67
C TYR A 129 1.99 9.67 0.49
N LEU A 130 3.04 10.48 0.58
CA LEU A 130 3.49 11.30 -0.54
C LEU A 130 4.17 10.41 -1.58
N TYR A 131 3.85 10.64 -2.85
CA TYR A 131 4.36 9.84 -3.96
C TYR A 131 5.06 10.72 -5.01
N LYS A 132 6.20 10.22 -5.50
CA LYS A 132 7.21 10.93 -6.29
C LYS A 132 7.85 12.12 -5.55
N LYS A 133 8.93 12.65 -6.13
CA LYS A 133 9.61 13.84 -5.61
C LYS A 133 8.73 15.08 -5.85
N PRO A 134 8.55 15.96 -4.84
CA PRO A 134 7.89 17.25 -5.03
C PRO A 134 8.54 18.06 -6.15
N LYS A 135 7.71 18.78 -6.92
CA LYS A 135 8.13 19.66 -8.02
C LYS A 135 7.95 21.11 -7.63
N SER A 136 9.04 21.88 -7.62
CA SER A 136 9.01 23.30 -7.30
C SER A 136 8.38 24.12 -8.43
N SER A 137 7.60 25.12 -8.03
CA SER A 137 7.14 26.21 -8.90
C SER A 137 8.33 27.02 -9.47
N PRO A 138 8.15 27.74 -10.60
CA PRO A 138 9.23 28.52 -11.21
C PRO A 138 9.83 29.58 -10.26
N ASN A 139 9.00 30.24 -9.46
CA ASN A 139 9.45 31.19 -8.44
C ASN A 139 9.98 30.54 -7.15
N ARG A 140 9.94 29.20 -7.04
CA ARG A 140 10.39 28.40 -5.90
C ARG A 140 9.72 28.76 -4.56
N LYS A 141 8.50 29.28 -4.60
CA LYS A 141 7.71 29.55 -3.37
C LYS A 141 6.86 28.35 -2.96
N TYR A 142 6.50 27.53 -3.93
CA TYR A 142 5.60 26.39 -3.75
C TYR A 142 6.20 25.11 -4.31
N LYS A 143 5.80 23.97 -3.74
CA LYS A 143 6.05 22.63 -4.27
C LYS A 143 4.72 21.92 -4.51
N ALA A 144 4.63 21.12 -5.56
CA ALA A 144 3.49 20.25 -5.83
C ALA A 144 3.92 18.79 -5.78
N VAL A 145 3.14 17.95 -5.12
CA VAL A 145 3.43 16.52 -4.92
C VAL A 145 2.13 15.72 -4.92
N TYR A 146 2.17 14.43 -5.26
CA TYR A 146 1.02 13.57 -5.09
C TYR A 146 0.89 13.10 -3.65
N LEU A 147 -0.34 13.04 -3.15
CA LEU A 147 -0.71 12.29 -1.95
C LEU A 147 -1.62 11.14 -2.39
N ILE A 148 -1.26 9.92 -2.02
CA ILE A 148 -2.08 8.73 -2.23
C ILE A 148 -2.69 8.35 -0.89
N GLN A 149 -3.99 8.14 -0.86
CA GLN A 149 -4.70 7.50 0.25
C GLN A 149 -5.22 6.15 -0.24
N HIS A 150 -4.59 5.06 0.20
CA HIS A 150 -4.90 3.70 -0.23
C HIS A 150 -5.78 3.04 0.84
N GLU A 151 -7.04 2.79 0.50
CA GLU A 151 -8.05 2.26 1.41
C GLU A 151 -8.58 0.90 0.94
N LEU A 152 -9.45 0.27 1.74
CA LEU A 152 -10.01 -1.06 1.45
C LEU A 152 -10.69 -1.16 0.07
N TYR A 153 -11.35 -0.09 -0.35
CA TYR A 153 -12.25 -0.11 -1.52
C TYR A 153 -11.84 0.86 -2.64
N SER A 154 -10.93 1.79 -2.36
CA SER A 154 -10.43 2.73 -3.37
C SER A 154 -9.04 3.24 -3.02
N ALA A 155 -8.36 3.75 -4.04
CA ALA A 155 -7.20 4.60 -3.89
C ALA A 155 -7.57 6.02 -4.35
N GLU A 156 -7.47 6.97 -3.43
CA GLU A 156 -7.72 8.38 -3.70
C GLU A 156 -6.39 9.11 -3.94
N ILE A 157 -6.28 9.77 -5.09
CA ILE A 157 -5.06 10.47 -5.51
C ILE A 157 -5.33 11.97 -5.50
N PHE A 158 -4.51 12.70 -4.75
CA PHE A 158 -4.58 14.15 -4.64
C PHE A 158 -3.29 14.80 -5.14
N LEU A 159 -3.43 16.01 -5.67
CA LEU A 159 -2.33 16.96 -5.75
C LEU A 159 -2.31 17.80 -4.48
N VAL A 160 -1.19 17.78 -3.78
CA VAL A 160 -0.94 18.61 -2.60
C VAL A 160 0.05 19.70 -2.98
N ILE A 161 -0.30 20.94 -2.66
CA ILE A 161 0.57 22.10 -2.83
C ILE A 161 1.09 22.52 -1.46
N LEU A 162 2.41 22.57 -1.35
CA LEU A 162 3.15 22.89 -0.13
C LEU A 162 3.86 24.23 -0.25
N ASP A 163 4.02 24.94 0.86
CA ASP A 163 4.95 26.06 0.96
C ASP A 163 6.42 25.59 1.11
N ASN A 164 7.34 26.54 1.31
CA ASN A 164 8.76 26.24 1.54
C ASN A 164 9.06 25.63 2.91
N ALA A 165 8.16 25.78 3.88
CA ALA A 165 8.22 25.14 5.19
C ALA A 165 7.51 23.77 5.21
N GLU A 166 7.07 23.29 4.04
CA GLU A 166 6.36 22.02 3.84
C GLU A 166 4.97 21.96 4.48
N ASN A 167 4.37 23.12 4.77
CA ASN A 167 2.97 23.19 5.18
C ASN A 167 2.06 23.00 3.98
N GLU A 168 0.99 22.22 4.15
CA GLU A 168 -0.06 22.06 3.15
C GLU A 168 -0.87 23.35 3.00
N LEU A 169 -0.79 23.97 1.82
CA LEU A 169 -1.56 25.15 1.46
C LEU A 169 -2.88 24.79 0.76
N GLN A 170 -2.86 23.74 -0.06
CA GLN A 170 -4.01 23.33 -0.85
C GLN A 170 -3.93 21.84 -1.19
N ARG A 171 -5.09 21.19 -1.21
CA ARG A 171 -5.28 19.81 -1.65
C ARG A 171 -6.36 19.74 -2.72
N ILE A 172 -6.04 19.07 -3.83
CA ILE A 172 -6.92 18.97 -5.00
C ILE A 172 -7.08 17.49 -5.32
N HIS A 173 -8.32 16.99 -5.29
CA HIS A 173 -8.61 15.62 -5.73
C HIS A 173 -8.38 15.49 -7.24
N LEU A 174 -7.68 14.44 -7.65
CA LEU A 174 -7.37 14.18 -9.07
C LEU A 174 -8.13 12.96 -9.59
N PHE A 175 -8.05 11.84 -8.85
CA PHE A 175 -8.55 10.54 -9.27
C PHE A 175 -9.04 9.71 -8.07
N SER A 176 -10.06 8.89 -8.33
CA SER A 176 -10.47 7.76 -7.50
C SER A 176 -10.37 6.52 -8.37
N GLU A 177 -9.73 5.47 -7.88
CA GLU A 177 -9.52 4.22 -8.62
C GLU A 177 -9.63 3.01 -7.69
N GLU A 178 -9.79 1.81 -8.25
CA GLU A 178 -9.69 0.54 -7.51
C GLU A 178 -8.38 0.46 -6.69
N PRO A 179 -8.39 -0.19 -5.51
CA PRO A 179 -7.27 -0.21 -4.55
C PRO A 179 -6.13 -1.16 -4.97
N GLU A 180 -5.94 -1.35 -6.27
CA GLU A 180 -4.89 -2.18 -6.84
C GLU A 180 -3.75 -1.27 -7.32
N GLU A 181 -2.57 -1.37 -6.70
CA GLU A 181 -1.43 -0.46 -7.00
C GLU A 181 -1.11 -0.42 -8.49
N GLY A 182 -1.16 -1.57 -9.16
CA GLY A 182 -0.93 -1.68 -10.60
C GLY A 182 -1.89 -0.88 -11.46
N LEU A 183 -3.10 -0.57 -10.97
CA LEU A 183 -4.11 0.24 -11.68
C LEU A 183 -3.92 1.73 -11.36
N PHE A 184 -3.98 2.11 -10.08
CA PHE A 184 -4.00 3.53 -9.72
C PHE A 184 -2.65 4.22 -9.97
N LEU A 185 -1.51 3.51 -9.90
CA LEU A 185 -0.21 4.12 -10.19
C LEU A 185 -0.04 4.49 -11.67
N GLN A 186 -0.79 3.88 -12.59
CA GLN A 186 -0.79 4.24 -14.01
C GLN A 186 -1.46 5.60 -14.27
N LEU A 187 -2.27 6.09 -13.34
CA LEU A 187 -2.88 7.42 -13.43
C LEU A 187 -1.87 8.53 -13.09
N ILE A 188 -0.75 8.19 -12.45
CA ILE A 188 0.19 9.16 -11.88
C ILE A 188 1.38 9.42 -12.81
N GLY A 189 1.31 10.45 -13.64
CA GLY A 189 2.42 10.93 -14.47
C GLY A 189 3.21 12.07 -13.86
N ASP A 190 3.80 12.89 -14.71
CA ASP A 190 4.62 14.04 -14.29
C ASP A 190 3.78 15.24 -13.87
N ILE A 191 4.31 15.99 -12.91
CA ILE A 191 3.78 17.30 -12.49
C ILE A 191 4.63 18.39 -13.15
N THR A 192 3.98 19.30 -13.87
CA THR A 192 4.62 20.42 -14.55
C THR A 192 3.93 21.72 -14.19
N TRP A 193 4.67 22.67 -13.63
CA TRP A 193 4.16 24.03 -13.41
C TRP A 193 4.09 24.81 -14.72
N ARG A 194 2.95 25.45 -14.98
CA ARG A 194 2.72 26.39 -16.07
C ARG A 194 2.59 27.80 -15.47
N GLY A 195 3.72 28.50 -15.38
CA GLY A 195 3.80 29.70 -14.56
C GLY A 195 3.80 29.37 -13.07
N ASN A 196 3.36 30.31 -12.23
CA ASN A 196 3.46 30.20 -10.76
C ASN A 196 2.19 29.69 -10.08
N SER A 197 1.10 29.50 -10.81
CA SER A 197 -0.21 29.13 -10.25
C SER A 197 -0.90 27.97 -10.97
N GLU A 198 -0.63 27.74 -12.26
CA GLU A 198 -1.21 26.60 -12.98
C GLU A 198 -0.26 25.39 -12.92
N ILE A 199 -0.84 24.20 -12.72
CA ILE A 199 -0.14 22.94 -12.60
C ILE A 199 -0.79 21.95 -13.56
N PHE A 200 0.00 21.42 -14.48
CA PHE A 200 -0.39 20.32 -15.35
C PHE A 200 0.03 18.99 -14.74
N VAL A 201 -0.93 18.09 -14.58
CA VAL A 201 -0.76 16.73 -14.07
C VAL A 201 -1.00 15.78 -15.23
N LYS A 202 0.08 15.14 -15.71
CA LYS A 202 0.00 14.15 -16.79
C LYS A 202 -0.49 12.81 -16.22
N SER A 203 -1.35 12.10 -16.95
CA SER A 203 -1.61 10.67 -16.70
C SER A 203 -0.66 9.78 -17.53
N GLN A 204 -0.20 8.65 -16.98
CA GLN A 204 0.62 7.69 -17.74
C GLN A 204 -0.23 6.72 -18.56
N TYR A 205 -1.50 6.55 -18.18
CA TYR A 205 -2.42 5.63 -18.85
C TYR A 205 -2.97 6.22 -20.15
N GLN A 206 -3.63 7.38 -20.08
CA GLN A 206 -4.21 8.06 -21.24
C GLN A 206 -4.11 9.58 -21.10
N GLU A 207 -3.72 10.27 -22.17
CA GLU A 207 -3.55 11.73 -22.15
C GLU A 207 -4.83 12.48 -21.78
N SER A 208 -5.99 11.96 -22.19
CA SER A 208 -7.33 12.48 -21.88
C SER A 208 -7.64 12.55 -20.39
N LEU A 209 -6.94 11.76 -19.56
CA LEU A 209 -7.10 11.76 -18.10
C LEU A 209 -6.21 12.80 -17.40
N SER A 210 -5.33 13.48 -18.15
CA SER A 210 -4.48 14.54 -17.59
C SER A 210 -5.33 15.69 -17.05
N LYS A 211 -4.87 16.32 -15.96
CA LYS A 211 -5.60 17.37 -15.26
C LYS A 211 -4.83 18.68 -15.30
N ILE A 212 -5.58 19.79 -15.27
CA ILE A 212 -5.03 21.11 -14.94
C ILE A 212 -5.58 21.46 -13.57
N ALA A 213 -4.68 21.84 -12.67
CA ALA A 213 -4.96 22.32 -11.34
C ALA A 213 -4.48 23.78 -11.22
N THR A 214 -5.16 24.56 -10.39
CA THR A 214 -4.81 25.96 -10.15
C THR A 214 -4.62 26.18 -8.66
N LEU A 215 -3.49 26.80 -8.30
CA LEU A 215 -3.22 27.33 -6.97
C LEU A 215 -4.16 28.50 -6.69
N GLN A 216 -4.89 28.44 -5.58
CA GLN A 216 -5.89 29.43 -5.17
C GLN A 216 -5.48 30.26 -3.95
N VAL A 217 -4.20 30.20 -3.57
CA VAL A 217 -3.64 30.78 -2.34
C VAL A 217 -3.08 32.18 -2.58
#